data_AF-A0A2I0D1U1-F1
#
_entry.id   AF-A0A2I0D1U1-F1
#
_cell.length_a   1.000
_cell.length_b   1.000
_cell.length_c   1.000
_cell.angle_alpha   90.00
_cell.angle_beta   90.00
_cell.angle_gamma   90.00
#
_symmetry.space_group_name_H-M   'P 1'
#
loop_
_entity.id
_entity.type
_entity.pdbx_description
1 polymer ?
#
loop_
_entity_poly.entity_id
_entity_poly.type
_entity_poly.pdbx_seq_one_letter_code
_entity_poly.pdbx_strand_id
1 'polypeptide(L)'
;SNMVSRARGPGKRIAGLKDEERDVINEHDIAVYLMGNFETCIEYKIPTLRRGIEVPIVLCGGPDKEVLERIINPPVDGYVGNVGRFMRRTKEADELAKLDEIIEEITRVLEKKREEIAKDPLSVYPARLMGLIREQVPEILDVTSPTPLTVQIAGLRVKLPYDTFAERVKKVAVEDGITLGEVAEVLPSRMRDYIIVKVLPFSETNIAV
;
A
#
# COMPACT_ATOMS: atom_id res chain seq x y z
N SER A 1 8.64 -0.04 0.62
CA SER A 1 7.89 -1.05 1.40
C SER A 1 8.12 -0.81 2.87
N ASN A 2 7.05 -0.79 3.66
CA ASN A 2 7.12 -0.66 5.11
C ASN A 2 6.83 -2.02 5.75
N MET A 3 7.52 -2.34 6.85
CA MET A 3 7.26 -3.55 7.62
C MET A 3 6.71 -3.16 8.98
N VAL A 4 5.44 -3.49 9.24
CA VAL A 4 4.82 -3.35 10.55
C VAL A 4 5.05 -4.63 11.32
N SER A 5 6.09 -4.64 12.18
CA SER A 5 6.40 -5.82 13.00
C SER A 5 5.65 -5.77 14.32
N ARG A 6 4.96 -6.87 14.63
CA ARG A 6 4.21 -7.20 15.86
C ARG A 6 2.78 -6.64 15.91
N ALA A 7 1.82 -7.51 15.60
CA ALA A 7 0.54 -7.48 16.30
C ALA A 7 0.83 -7.66 17.81
N ARG A 8 0.56 -6.61 18.60
CA ARG A 8 0.79 -6.63 20.04
C ARG A 8 -0.27 -7.52 20.70
N GLY A 9 0.16 -8.38 21.63
CA GLY A 9 -0.76 -9.22 22.40
C GLY A 9 -0.08 -10.44 23.03
N PRO A 10 -0.45 -10.84 24.26
CA PRO A 10 0.04 -12.06 24.87
C PRO A 10 -0.52 -13.30 24.16
N GLY A 11 0.36 -14.04 23.47
CA GLY A 11 0.07 -15.37 22.94
C GLY A 11 -1.01 -15.41 21.84
N LYS A 12 -1.92 -16.38 21.95
CA LYS A 12 -3.01 -16.62 20.99
C LYS A 12 -4.18 -15.63 21.10
N ARG A 13 -4.26 -14.83 22.18
CA ARG A 13 -5.52 -14.19 22.61
C ARG A 13 -5.74 -12.78 22.11
N ILE A 14 -4.69 -12.06 21.72
CA ILE A 14 -4.81 -10.67 21.28
C ILE A 14 -3.90 -10.47 20.06
N ALA A 15 -4.46 -9.85 19.03
CA ALA A 15 -3.72 -9.28 17.91
C ALA A 15 -4.38 -7.94 17.61
N GLY A 16 -3.60 -6.85 17.66
CA GLY A 16 -4.11 -5.52 17.38
C GLY A 16 -3.09 -4.70 16.61
N LEU A 17 -3.62 -3.88 15.71
CA LEU A 17 -2.95 -2.74 15.12
C LEU A 17 -3.47 -1.48 15.81
N LYS A 18 -2.59 -0.52 16.03
CA LYS A 18 -3.00 0.85 16.38
C LYS A 18 -3.63 1.53 15.16
N ASP A 19 -4.42 2.56 15.39
CA ASP A 19 -5.02 3.35 14.30
C ASP A 19 -3.94 4.00 13.43
N GLU A 20 -2.86 4.52 14.04
CA GLU A 20 -1.68 5.02 13.32
C GLU A 20 -1.05 3.96 12.40
N GLU A 21 -0.96 2.70 12.86
CA GLU A 21 -0.40 1.60 12.06
C GLU A 21 -1.33 1.23 10.89
N ARG A 22 -2.65 1.30 11.10
CA ARG A 22 -3.65 1.09 10.04
C ARG A 22 -3.59 2.17 8.98
N ASP A 23 -3.53 3.43 9.41
CA ASP A 23 -3.43 4.55 8.48
C ASP A 23 -2.16 4.42 7.62
N VAL A 24 -1.01 4.10 8.23
CA VAL A 24 0.23 3.85 7.49
C VAL A 24 0.09 2.72 6.48
N ILE A 25 -0.64 1.64 6.81
CA ILE A 25 -0.92 0.55 5.84
C ILE A 25 -1.78 1.08 4.68
N ASN A 26 -2.80 1.88 4.98
CA ASN A 26 -3.72 2.43 3.97
C ASN A 26 -3.05 3.46 3.04
N GLU A 27 -1.89 4.00 3.42
CA GLU A 27 -1.07 4.82 2.50
C GLU A 27 -0.27 3.99 1.48
N HIS A 28 -0.40 2.66 1.43
CA HIS A 28 0.31 1.79 0.47
C HIS A 28 -0.66 1.23 -0.59
N ASP A 29 -0.13 0.62 -1.65
CA ASP A 29 -0.98 0.01 -2.68
C ASP A 29 -1.54 -1.37 -2.26
N ILE A 30 -0.91 -2.04 -1.30
CA ILE A 30 -1.27 -3.39 -0.87
C ILE A 30 -0.74 -3.71 0.53
N ALA A 31 -1.49 -4.53 1.27
CA ALA A 31 -1.09 -5.09 2.55
C ALA A 31 -0.82 -6.60 2.43
N VAL A 32 0.38 -7.05 2.80
CA VAL A 32 0.74 -8.47 2.82
C VAL A 32 0.82 -8.93 4.28
N TYR A 33 -0.08 -9.84 4.68
CA TYR A 33 -0.08 -10.43 6.01
C TYR A 33 0.66 -11.76 6.01
N LEU A 34 1.84 -11.79 6.63
CA LEU A 34 2.59 -13.03 6.86
C LEU A 34 2.20 -13.64 8.21
N MET A 35 1.38 -14.69 8.19
CA MET A 35 0.88 -15.37 9.38
C MET A 35 1.64 -16.66 9.70
N GLY A 36 1.46 -17.17 10.93
CA GLY A 36 2.09 -18.40 11.38
C GLY A 36 1.44 -19.67 10.84
N ASN A 37 1.78 -20.82 11.43
CA ASN A 37 1.40 -22.15 10.89
C ASN A 37 0.04 -22.66 11.37
N PHE A 38 -0.59 -22.00 12.33
CA PHE A 38 -1.77 -22.55 13.03
C PHE A 38 -3.06 -21.95 12.49
N GLU A 39 -3.87 -22.76 11.80
CA GLU A 39 -5.20 -22.43 11.26
C GLU A 39 -6.05 -21.62 12.25
N THR A 40 -6.28 -22.16 13.45
CA THR A 40 -7.07 -21.51 14.52
C THR A 40 -6.54 -20.13 14.94
N CYS A 41 -5.22 -19.91 14.87
CA CYS A 41 -4.65 -18.60 15.18
C CYS A 41 -4.90 -17.59 14.06
N ILE A 42 -4.90 -18.04 12.79
CA ILE A 42 -5.13 -17.18 11.64
C ILE A 42 -6.60 -16.78 11.60
N GLU A 43 -7.50 -17.76 11.68
CA GLU A 43 -8.96 -17.58 11.72
C GLU A 43 -9.38 -16.57 12.81
N TYR A 44 -8.81 -16.68 14.01
CA TYR A 44 -9.13 -15.78 15.11
C TYR A 44 -8.59 -14.35 14.92
N LYS A 45 -7.40 -14.20 14.33
CA LYS A 45 -6.68 -12.91 14.32
C LYS A 45 -7.01 -12.04 13.11
N ILE A 46 -7.18 -12.63 11.93
CA ILE A 46 -7.40 -11.88 10.69
C ILE A 46 -8.62 -10.95 10.76
N PRO A 47 -9.79 -11.35 11.32
CA PRO A 47 -10.94 -10.45 11.44
C PRO A 47 -10.63 -9.15 12.19
N THR A 48 -9.75 -9.19 13.18
CA THR A 48 -9.34 -8.00 13.95
C THR A 48 -8.27 -7.21 13.22
N LEU A 49 -7.31 -7.88 12.59
CA LEU A 49 -6.18 -7.25 11.91
C LEU A 49 -6.60 -6.50 10.64
N ARG A 50 -7.53 -7.06 9.85
CA ARG A 50 -8.01 -6.40 8.63
C ARG A 50 -8.94 -5.21 8.87
N ARG A 51 -9.43 -5.04 10.11
CA ARG A 51 -10.41 -3.97 10.39
C ARG A 51 -9.78 -2.61 10.12
N GLY A 52 -10.43 -1.80 9.30
CA GLY A 52 -9.96 -0.47 8.92
C GLY A 52 -8.82 -0.48 7.90
N ILE A 53 -8.54 -1.63 7.28
CA ILE A 53 -7.63 -1.72 6.14
C ILE A 53 -8.46 -1.62 4.86
N GLU A 54 -8.16 -0.62 4.04
CA GLU A 54 -8.91 -0.28 2.82
C GLU A 54 -8.18 -0.73 1.56
N VAL A 55 -6.87 -0.95 1.66
CA VAL A 55 -6.03 -1.44 0.58
C VAL A 55 -6.21 -2.95 0.43
N PRO A 56 -6.00 -3.51 -0.77
CA PRO A 56 -6.10 -4.95 -0.99
C PRO A 56 -5.20 -5.75 -0.04
N ILE A 57 -5.68 -6.90 0.40
CA ILE A 57 -5.00 -7.77 1.36
C ILE A 57 -4.60 -9.09 0.69
N VAL A 58 -3.30 -9.41 0.74
CA VAL A 58 -2.77 -10.75 0.44
C VAL A 58 -2.41 -11.44 1.75
N LEU A 59 -3.06 -12.56 2.03
CA LEU A 59 -2.83 -13.37 3.22
C LEU A 59 -1.90 -14.54 2.92
N CYS A 60 -0.77 -14.58 3.60
CA CYS A 60 0.16 -15.71 3.59
C CYS A 60 0.08 -16.46 4.93
N GLY A 61 0.09 -17.79 4.90
CA GLY A 61 0.08 -18.60 6.11
C GLY A 61 0.60 -20.01 5.91
N GLY A 62 0.92 -20.70 7.00
CA GLY A 62 1.43 -22.08 6.93
C GLY A 62 0.42 -23.14 6.46
N PRO A 63 -0.90 -23.03 6.72
CA PRO A 63 -1.88 -23.91 6.06
C PRO A 63 -1.85 -23.75 4.54
N ASP A 64 -2.35 -24.74 3.81
CA ASP A 64 -2.51 -24.64 2.36
C ASP A 64 -3.55 -23.56 1.97
N LYS A 65 -3.61 -23.25 0.67
CA LYS A 65 -4.43 -22.14 0.16
C LYS A 65 -5.91 -22.42 0.39
N GLU A 66 -6.36 -23.64 0.14
CA GLU A 66 -7.75 -24.07 0.28
C GLU A 66 -8.22 -23.96 1.73
N VAL A 67 -7.36 -24.30 2.70
CA VAL A 67 -7.63 -24.11 4.13
C VAL A 67 -7.72 -22.63 4.47
N LEU A 68 -6.79 -21.79 3.99
CA LEU A 68 -6.83 -20.34 4.23
C LEU A 68 -8.12 -19.71 3.67
N GLU A 69 -8.53 -20.07 2.46
CA GLU A 69 -9.78 -19.59 1.86
C GLU A 69 -11.01 -20.03 2.66
N ARG A 70 -11.00 -21.26 3.18
CA ARG A 70 -12.12 -21.80 3.97
C ARG A 70 -12.30 -21.09 5.32
N ILE A 71 -11.22 -20.79 6.03
CA ILE A 71 -11.30 -20.25 7.40
C ILE A 71 -11.46 -18.72 7.44
N ILE A 72 -11.27 -18.02 6.33
CA ILE A 72 -11.32 -16.55 6.28
C ILE A 72 -12.62 -16.07 5.68
N ASN A 73 -13.47 -15.51 6.54
CA ASN A 73 -14.78 -14.96 6.16
C ASN A 73 -14.99 -13.55 6.76
N PRO A 74 -15.38 -12.52 5.96
CA PRO A 74 -15.32 -12.46 4.49
C PRO A 74 -13.94 -12.80 3.90
N PRO A 75 -13.87 -13.14 2.61
CA PRO A 75 -12.59 -13.39 1.94
C PRO A 75 -11.74 -12.12 1.85
N VAL A 76 -10.42 -12.29 1.72
CA VAL A 76 -9.48 -11.25 1.30
C VAL A 76 -9.16 -11.37 -0.20
N ASP A 77 -8.41 -10.42 -0.74
CA ASP A 77 -8.15 -10.30 -2.19
C ASP A 77 -7.23 -11.41 -2.76
N GLY A 78 -6.32 -11.93 -1.94
CA GLY A 78 -5.41 -13.00 -2.32
C GLY A 78 -4.92 -13.88 -1.18
N TYR A 79 -4.52 -15.10 -1.52
CA TYR A 79 -4.06 -16.11 -0.57
C TYR A 79 -2.85 -16.87 -1.09
N VAL A 80 -1.86 -17.05 -0.21
CA VAL A 80 -0.68 -17.89 -0.46
C VAL A 80 -0.50 -18.85 0.70
N GLY A 81 -0.74 -20.13 0.44
CA GLY A 81 -0.60 -21.20 1.42
C GLY A 81 0.84 -21.71 1.55
N ASN A 82 1.09 -22.50 2.59
CA ASN A 82 2.39 -23.11 2.88
C ASN A 82 3.53 -22.09 3.10
N VAL A 83 3.19 -20.85 3.43
CA VAL A 83 4.13 -19.76 3.78
C VAL A 83 4.02 -19.51 5.28
N GLY A 84 4.70 -20.37 6.04
CA GLY A 84 4.70 -20.37 7.49
C GLY A 84 5.93 -19.71 8.12
N ARG A 85 6.12 -19.98 9.41
CA ARG A 85 7.33 -19.58 10.14
C ARG A 85 8.51 -20.45 9.71
N PHE A 86 9.47 -19.86 9.00
CA PHE A 86 10.78 -20.45 8.73
C PHE A 86 11.72 -20.19 9.93
N MET A 87 12.36 -21.23 10.45
CA MET A 87 13.37 -21.10 11.53
C MET A 87 14.79 -20.81 11.00
N ARG A 88 14.97 -20.86 9.67
CA ARG A 88 16.25 -20.62 8.97
C ARG A 88 16.07 -19.53 7.91
N ARG A 89 17.17 -19.00 7.38
CA ARG A 89 17.12 -18.15 6.18
C ARG A 89 16.68 -18.99 4.99
N THR A 90 15.67 -18.49 4.29
CA THR A 90 15.16 -18.99 3.01
C THR A 90 16.32 -19.06 2.00
N LYS A 91 16.87 -20.24 1.76
CA LYS A 91 18.06 -20.45 0.89
C LYS A 91 17.90 -21.63 -0.06
N GLU A 92 16.88 -22.46 0.15
CA GLU A 92 16.62 -23.63 -0.69
C GLU A 92 15.66 -23.26 -1.84
N ALA A 93 15.73 -24.04 -2.93
CA ALA A 93 15.06 -23.69 -4.18
C ALA A 93 13.52 -23.71 -4.06
N ASP A 94 12.98 -24.60 -3.23
CA ASP A 94 11.57 -24.70 -2.87
C ASP A 94 11.06 -23.47 -2.10
N GLU A 95 11.93 -22.98 -1.23
CA GLU A 95 11.75 -21.80 -0.39
C GLU A 95 11.75 -20.49 -1.22
N LEU A 96 12.58 -20.42 -2.27
CA LEU A 96 12.58 -19.32 -3.25
C LEU A 96 11.33 -19.36 -4.14
N ALA A 97 10.90 -20.54 -4.59
CA ALA A 97 9.68 -20.67 -5.39
C ALA A 97 8.44 -20.14 -4.66
N LYS A 98 8.40 -20.24 -3.32
CA LYS A 98 7.32 -19.62 -2.53
C LYS A 98 7.35 -18.10 -2.53
N LEU A 99 8.52 -17.47 -2.66
CA LEU A 99 8.58 -16.01 -2.83
C LEU A 99 8.01 -15.61 -4.19
N ASP A 100 8.28 -16.39 -5.23
CA ASP A 100 7.72 -16.17 -6.57
C ASP A 100 6.18 -16.29 -6.55
N GLU A 101 5.64 -17.33 -5.88
CA GLU A 101 4.18 -17.47 -5.71
C GLU A 101 3.55 -16.25 -5.00
N ILE A 102 4.23 -15.69 -3.98
CA ILE A 102 3.77 -14.46 -3.32
C ILE A 102 3.77 -13.27 -4.29
N ILE A 103 4.83 -13.12 -5.09
CA ILE A 103 4.94 -12.05 -6.08
C ILE A 103 3.85 -12.17 -7.16
N GLU A 104 3.61 -13.38 -7.66
CA GLU A 104 2.56 -13.64 -8.64
C GLU A 104 1.17 -13.28 -8.10
N GLU A 105 0.87 -13.67 -6.86
CA GLU A 105 -0.42 -13.38 -6.22
C GLU A 105 -0.60 -11.88 -5.95
N ILE A 106 0.46 -11.19 -5.48
CA ILE A 106 0.47 -9.73 -5.33
C ILE A 106 0.21 -9.06 -6.68
N THR A 107 0.90 -9.50 -7.73
CA THR A 107 0.74 -8.95 -9.08
C THR A 107 -0.70 -9.12 -9.57
N ARG A 108 -1.28 -10.31 -9.43
CA ARG A 108 -2.68 -10.59 -9.79
C ARG A 108 -3.66 -9.67 -9.08
N VAL A 109 -3.47 -9.43 -7.78
CA VAL A 109 -4.33 -8.53 -6.99
C VAL A 109 -4.18 -7.08 -7.43
N LEU A 110 -2.95 -6.63 -7.66
CA LEU A 110 -2.70 -5.26 -8.12
C LEU A 110 -3.22 -5.01 -9.54
N GLU A 111 -3.11 -5.97 -10.46
CA GLU A 111 -3.66 -5.83 -11.81
C GLU A 111 -5.18 -5.71 -11.80
N LYS A 112 -5.89 -6.51 -10.98
CA LYS A 112 -7.33 -6.30 -10.78
C LYS A 112 -7.65 -4.90 -10.25
N LYS A 113 -6.82 -4.37 -9.35
CA LYS A 113 -7.01 -3.02 -8.85
C LYS A 113 -6.80 -1.97 -9.93
N ARG A 114 -5.83 -2.16 -10.82
CA ARG A 114 -5.62 -1.31 -12.00
C ARG A 114 -6.82 -1.38 -12.95
N GLU A 115 -7.39 -2.56 -13.18
CA GLU A 115 -8.60 -2.72 -14.00
C GLU A 115 -9.81 -2.00 -13.39
N GLU A 116 -9.96 -2.00 -12.06
CA GLU A 116 -11.00 -1.21 -11.38
C GLU A 116 -10.81 0.29 -11.61
N ILE A 117 -9.58 0.79 -11.46
CA ILE A 117 -9.25 2.20 -11.68
C ILE A 117 -9.43 2.57 -13.16
N ALA A 118 -9.18 1.65 -14.10
CA ALA A 118 -9.40 1.90 -15.52
C ALA A 118 -10.88 2.18 -15.87
N LYS A 119 -11.84 1.76 -15.02
CA LYS A 119 -13.27 2.07 -15.20
C LYS A 119 -13.59 3.54 -14.94
N ASP A 120 -12.83 4.18 -14.06
CA ASP A 120 -12.91 5.60 -13.75
C ASP A 120 -11.49 6.15 -13.59
N PRO A 121 -10.83 6.50 -14.72
CA PRO A 121 -9.40 6.76 -14.75
C PRO A 121 -9.03 7.99 -13.92
N LEU A 122 -7.79 8.01 -13.44
CA LEU A 122 -7.25 9.14 -12.69
C LEU A 122 -7.19 10.40 -13.55
N SER A 123 -7.43 11.55 -12.94
CA SER A 123 -7.34 12.85 -13.60
C SER A 123 -5.96 13.18 -14.12
N VAL A 124 -4.91 12.65 -13.50
CA VAL A 124 -3.54 12.73 -13.98
C VAL A 124 -2.79 11.44 -13.68
N TYR A 125 -1.97 10.97 -14.62
CA TYR A 125 -1.14 9.80 -14.37
C TYR A 125 -0.07 10.12 -13.30
N PRO A 126 0.05 9.31 -12.23
CA PRO A 126 1.04 9.56 -11.17
C PRO A 126 2.49 9.66 -11.66
N ALA A 127 2.86 8.93 -12.71
CA ALA A 127 4.18 9.01 -13.31
C ALA A 127 4.47 10.39 -13.95
N ARG A 128 3.47 11.01 -14.59
CA ARG A 128 3.57 12.38 -15.12
C ARG A 128 3.75 13.37 -13.97
N LEU A 129 2.95 13.23 -12.92
CA LEU A 129 2.99 14.10 -11.75
C LEU A 129 4.34 14.02 -11.00
N MET A 130 4.98 12.84 -10.98
CA MET A 130 6.34 12.69 -10.46
C MET A 130 7.35 13.59 -11.20
N GLY A 131 7.26 13.66 -12.53
CA GLY A 131 8.13 14.51 -13.34
C GLY A 131 7.91 15.99 -13.03
N LEU A 132 6.65 16.42 -12.98
CA LEU A 132 6.28 17.81 -12.70
C LEU A 132 6.74 18.27 -11.30
N ILE A 133 6.55 17.44 -10.28
CA ILE A 133 7.02 17.76 -8.92
C ILE A 133 8.55 17.84 -8.89
N ARG A 134 9.24 16.93 -9.58
CA ARG A 134 10.71 16.92 -9.65
C ARG A 134 11.26 18.19 -10.30
N GLU A 135 10.58 18.75 -11.29
CA GLU A 135 10.97 19.97 -11.99
C GLU A 135 10.64 21.24 -11.21
N GLN A 136 9.43 21.32 -10.63
CA GLN A 136 8.92 22.55 -9.98
C GLN A 136 9.24 22.63 -8.48
N VAL A 137 9.62 21.51 -7.85
CA VAL A 137 10.01 21.41 -6.44
C VAL A 137 11.41 20.76 -6.32
N PRO A 138 12.49 21.44 -6.78
CA PRO A 138 13.84 20.88 -6.82
C PRO A 138 14.40 20.42 -5.47
N GLU A 139 13.89 20.91 -4.33
CA GLU A 139 14.30 20.48 -2.99
C GLU A 139 14.13 18.97 -2.76
N ILE A 140 13.26 18.32 -3.55
CA ILE A 140 13.11 16.86 -3.54
C ILE A 140 14.39 16.13 -3.95
N LEU A 141 15.28 16.79 -4.72
CA LEU A 141 16.55 16.25 -5.19
C LEU A 141 17.61 16.22 -4.08
N ASP A 142 17.46 17.06 -3.06
CA ASP A 142 18.36 17.13 -1.90
C ASP A 142 18.01 16.09 -0.83
N VAL A 143 16.88 15.40 -0.99
CA VAL A 143 16.43 14.35 -0.07
C VAL A 143 17.32 13.12 -0.19
N THR A 144 18.03 12.80 0.88
CA THR A 144 18.98 11.68 0.94
C THR A 144 18.33 10.30 1.14
N SER A 145 17.05 10.27 1.51
CA SER A 145 16.33 9.01 1.68
C SER A 145 16.13 8.31 0.32
N PRO A 146 16.20 6.96 0.26
CA PRO A 146 15.97 6.24 -0.98
C PRO A 146 14.57 6.55 -1.53
N THR A 147 14.42 6.64 -2.86
CA THR A 147 13.15 6.95 -3.54
C THR A 147 12.42 8.18 -2.92
N PRO A 148 12.99 9.40 -3.07
CA PRO A 148 12.41 10.61 -2.49
C PRO A 148 11.00 10.91 -3.01
N LEU A 149 10.76 10.53 -4.27
CA LEU A 149 9.43 10.39 -4.86
C LEU A 149 9.15 8.90 -5.06
N THR A 150 8.02 8.42 -4.55
CA THR A 150 7.58 7.04 -4.74
C THR A 150 6.22 7.06 -5.42
N VAL A 151 6.16 6.49 -6.62
CA VAL A 151 4.91 6.33 -7.39
C VAL A 151 4.08 5.22 -6.78
N GLN A 152 2.78 5.47 -6.66
CA GLN A 152 1.75 4.55 -6.20
C GLN A 152 0.70 4.43 -7.30
N ILE A 153 -0.21 3.46 -7.20
CA ILE A 153 -1.20 3.19 -8.25
C ILE A 153 -2.09 4.42 -8.48
N ALA A 154 -2.55 5.07 -7.40
CA ALA A 154 -3.45 6.21 -7.44
C ALA A 154 -2.80 7.52 -6.95
N GLY A 155 -1.47 7.61 -6.91
CA GLY A 155 -0.84 8.76 -6.27
C GLY A 155 0.67 8.70 -6.14
N LEU A 156 1.19 9.55 -5.26
CA LEU A 156 2.61 9.73 -5.00
C LEU A 156 2.86 9.97 -3.52
N ARG A 157 3.96 9.39 -3.03
CA ARG A 157 4.57 9.81 -1.76
C ARG A 157 5.75 10.73 -2.05
N VAL A 158 5.70 11.93 -1.46
CA VAL A 158 6.73 12.97 -1.58
C VAL A 158 7.40 13.15 -0.23
N LYS A 159 8.69 12.79 -0.12
CA LYS A 159 9.45 12.80 1.14
C LYS A 159 9.99 14.18 1.51
N LEU A 160 9.10 15.17 1.50
CA LEU A 160 9.35 16.54 1.98
C LEU A 160 8.42 16.86 3.16
N PRO A 161 8.84 17.71 4.11
CA PRO A 161 8.00 18.13 5.23
C PRO A 161 6.67 18.76 4.76
N TYR A 162 5.55 18.22 5.22
CA TYR A 162 4.20 18.63 4.82
C TYR A 162 3.95 20.10 5.15
N ASP A 163 4.20 20.52 6.40
CA ASP A 163 3.92 21.88 6.85
C ASP A 163 4.69 22.95 6.05
N THR A 164 5.85 22.59 5.50
CA THR A 164 6.69 23.49 4.71
C THR A 164 6.33 23.47 3.22
N PHE A 165 6.04 22.30 2.66
CA PHE A 165 5.98 22.11 1.20
C PHE A 165 4.59 21.81 0.65
N ALA A 166 3.58 21.48 1.47
CA ALA A 166 2.25 21.08 0.98
C ALA A 166 1.61 22.12 0.07
N GLU A 167 1.63 23.40 0.46
CA GLU A 167 1.06 24.49 -0.35
C GLU A 167 1.79 24.71 -1.67
N ARG A 168 3.10 24.44 -1.71
CA ARG A 168 3.88 24.51 -2.95
C ARG A 168 3.61 23.31 -3.85
N VAL A 169 3.46 22.12 -3.27
CA VAL A 169 3.06 20.91 -4.01
C VAL A 169 1.67 21.09 -4.62
N LYS A 170 0.70 21.67 -3.90
CA LYS A 170 -0.63 21.99 -4.45
C LYS A 170 -0.59 22.92 -5.66
N LYS A 171 0.37 23.84 -5.71
CA LYS A 171 0.53 24.84 -6.78
C LYS A 171 1.35 24.36 -7.98
N VAL A 172 1.82 23.10 -7.98
CA VAL A 172 2.50 22.52 -9.13
C VAL A 172 1.56 22.57 -10.33
N ALA A 173 2.01 23.21 -11.41
CA ALA A 173 1.25 23.32 -12.64
C ALA A 173 1.25 21.96 -13.37
N VAL A 174 0.06 21.48 -13.75
CA VAL A 174 -0.11 20.21 -14.46
C VAL A 174 -0.27 20.45 -15.96
N GLU A 175 -1.25 21.26 -16.34
CA GLU A 175 -1.57 21.64 -17.72
C GLU A 175 -2.53 22.83 -17.76
N ASP A 176 -2.44 23.72 -18.75
CA ASP A 176 -3.43 24.78 -19.05
C ASP A 176 -3.98 25.56 -17.84
N GLY A 177 -3.11 25.90 -16.88
CA GLY A 177 -3.47 26.64 -15.67
C GLY A 177 -4.07 25.80 -14.54
N ILE A 178 -4.27 24.49 -14.77
CA ILE A 178 -4.68 23.51 -13.76
C ILE A 178 -3.51 23.21 -12.84
N THR A 179 -3.78 23.26 -11.54
CA THR A 179 -2.84 22.96 -10.47
C THR A 179 -3.06 21.57 -9.89
N LEU A 180 -2.02 21.01 -9.27
CA LEU A 180 -2.09 19.70 -8.61
C LEU A 180 -3.22 19.64 -7.57
N GLY A 181 -3.44 20.72 -6.82
CA GLY A 181 -4.49 20.79 -5.80
C GLY A 181 -5.92 20.71 -6.34
N GLU A 182 -6.14 20.88 -7.64
CA GLU A 182 -7.45 20.73 -8.29
C GLU A 182 -7.73 19.29 -8.73
N VAL A 183 -6.67 18.49 -8.95
CA VAL A 183 -6.77 17.12 -9.46
C VAL A 183 -6.35 16.05 -8.44
N ALA A 184 -5.86 16.46 -7.27
CA ALA A 184 -5.37 15.57 -6.24
C ALA A 184 -5.52 16.14 -4.83
N GLU A 185 -5.73 15.26 -3.85
CA GLU A 185 -5.64 15.59 -2.44
C GLU A 185 -4.18 15.57 -1.98
N VAL A 186 -3.77 16.61 -1.27
CA VAL A 186 -2.44 16.71 -0.66
C VAL A 186 -2.60 16.57 0.85
N LEU A 187 -2.19 15.42 1.38
CA LEU A 187 -2.44 14.98 2.75
C LEU A 187 -1.12 14.80 3.52
N PRO A 188 -1.11 15.01 4.84
CA PRO A 188 0.05 14.65 5.66
C PRO A 188 0.15 13.14 5.80
N SER A 189 1.36 12.60 5.72
CA SER A 189 1.61 11.19 5.99
C SER A 189 1.56 10.90 7.49
N ARG A 190 1.04 9.72 7.86
CA ARG A 190 1.14 9.11 9.18
C ARG A 190 2.45 8.40 9.42
N MET A 191 3.23 8.13 8.37
CA MET A 191 4.54 7.49 8.50
C MET A 191 5.57 8.43 9.14
N ARG A 192 5.62 9.66 8.62
CA ARG A 192 6.48 10.79 9.02
C ARG A 192 5.79 12.07 8.56
N ASP A 193 6.41 13.22 8.78
CA ASP A 193 6.00 14.53 8.25
C ASP A 193 6.02 14.64 6.70
N TYR A 194 5.99 13.53 5.96
CA TYR A 194 5.97 13.52 4.51
C TYR A 194 4.61 13.89 3.93
N ILE A 195 4.56 14.10 2.62
CA ILE A 195 3.35 14.43 1.88
C ILE A 195 2.87 13.18 1.12
N ILE A 196 1.57 12.91 1.21
CA ILE A 196 0.84 11.97 0.35
C ILE A 196 0.03 12.78 -0.65
N VAL A 197 0.20 12.48 -1.93
CA VAL A 197 -0.62 13.02 -3.01
C VAL A 197 -1.51 11.89 -3.50
N LYS A 198 -2.83 12.02 -3.35
CA LYS A 198 -3.83 11.08 -3.84
C LYS A 198 -4.53 11.70 -5.03
N VAL A 199 -4.29 11.16 -6.22
CA VAL A 199 -4.91 11.66 -7.44
C VAL A 199 -6.38 11.26 -7.45
N LEU A 200 -7.25 12.23 -7.71
CA LEU A 200 -8.68 12.00 -7.81
C LEU A 200 -9.03 11.41 -9.18
N PRO A 201 -10.10 10.58 -9.25
CA PRO A 201 -10.59 10.08 -10.52
C PRO A 201 -11.28 11.19 -11.33
N PHE A 202 -11.42 10.96 -12.64
CA PHE A 202 -12.07 11.88 -13.55
C PHE A 202 -13.50 12.24 -13.11
N SER A 203 -14.26 11.27 -12.59
CA SER A 203 -15.62 11.51 -12.12
C SER A 203 -15.74 12.56 -11.01
N GLU A 204 -14.69 12.77 -10.21
CA GLU A 204 -14.67 13.73 -9.12
C GLU A 204 -14.23 15.13 -9.55
N THR A 205 -13.29 15.22 -10.50
CA THR A 205 -12.69 16.50 -10.91
C THR A 205 -13.30 17.06 -12.20
N ASN A 206 -13.88 16.20 -13.05
CA ASN A 206 -14.20 16.48 -14.45
C ASN A 206 -13.00 16.96 -15.30
N ILE A 207 -11.78 16.62 -14.88
CA ILE A 207 -10.52 16.99 -15.52
C ILE A 207 -9.74 15.73 -15.86
N ALA A 208 -9.25 15.64 -17.11
CA ALA A 208 -8.38 14.57 -17.58
C ALA A 208 -7.17 15.18 -18.31
N VAL A 209 -5.99 15.01 -17.73
CA VAL A 209 -4.70 15.57 -18.18
C VAL A 209 -3.56 14.55 -18.08
#